data_AF-A0A8C6Z017-F1
#
_entry.id   AF-A0A8C6Z017-F1
#
_cell.length_a   1.000
_cell.length_b   1.000
_cell.length_c   1.000
_cell.angle_alpha   90.00
_cell.angle_beta   90.00
_cell.angle_gamma   90.00
#
_symmetry.space_group_name_H-M   'P 1'
#
loop_
_entity.id
_entity.type
_entity.pdbx_description
1 polymer ?
#
loop_
_entity_poly.entity_id
_entity_poly.type
_entity_poly.pdbx_seq_one_letter_code
_entity_poly.pdbx_strand_id
1 'polypeptide(L)' 'MLWGPAPAAIAGARPDPLLSPRGECRRYTLRWYYNQRAAECRPFVYGGCRGGTNRFESREDCERLCGRRA' A
#
# COMPACT_ATOMS: atom_id res chain seq x y z
N MET A 1 23.57 5.32 -38.86
CA MET A 1 23.26 4.14 -38.04
C MET A 1 22.95 4.64 -36.63
N LEU A 2 21.68 4.64 -36.24
CA LEU A 2 21.21 5.20 -34.97
C LEU A 2 21.50 4.22 -33.82
N TRP A 3 22.60 4.41 -33.11
CA TRP A 3 22.90 3.69 -31.87
C TRP A 3 22.55 4.59 -30.68
N GLY A 4 21.29 4.60 -30.28
CA GLY A 4 20.86 5.20 -29.03
C GLY A 4 20.58 4.09 -28.01
N PRO A 5 21.24 4.05 -26.84
CA PRO A 5 20.73 3.29 -25.72
C PRO A 5 19.61 4.11 -25.04
N ALA A 6 18.45 3.47 -24.92
CA ALA A 6 17.23 3.98 -24.30
C ALA A 6 17.48 4.46 -22.84
N PRO A 7 16.66 5.40 -22.32
CA PRO A 7 16.73 5.79 -20.92
C PRO A 7 16.41 4.57 -20.03
N ALA A 8 17.38 4.18 -19.21
CA ALA A 8 17.19 3.16 -18.20
C ALA A 8 16.17 3.67 -17.16
N ALA A 9 14.94 3.19 -17.30
CA ALA A 9 13.95 2.93 -16.26
C ALA A 9 14.15 3.67 -14.92
N ILE A 10 13.34 4.71 -14.70
CA ILE A 10 12.71 5.12 -13.42
C ILE A 10 13.23 4.44 -12.14
N ALA A 11 14.43 4.81 -11.70
CA ALA A 11 15.00 4.42 -10.39
C ALA A 11 14.38 5.23 -9.23
N GLY A 12 13.04 5.34 -9.18
CA GLY A 12 12.33 6.26 -8.28
C GLY A 12 11.20 5.66 -7.45
N ALA A 13 10.88 4.37 -7.60
CA ALA A 13 9.87 3.74 -6.75
C ALA A 13 10.50 3.38 -5.40
N ARG A 14 10.26 4.20 -4.38
CA ARG A 14 10.60 3.86 -2.99
C ARG A 14 10.02 2.47 -2.70
N PRO A 15 10.78 1.51 -2.16
CA PRO A 15 10.23 0.21 -1.81
C PRO A 15 9.13 0.45 -0.76
N ASP A 16 7.88 0.23 -1.15
CA ASP A 16 6.76 0.39 -0.26
C ASP A 16 6.94 -0.62 0.89
N PRO A 17 7.01 -0.20 2.16
CA PRO A 17 7.27 -1.10 3.28
C PRO A 17 6.16 -2.14 3.51
N LEU A 18 5.01 -1.99 2.84
CA LEU A 18 3.89 -2.94 2.85
C LEU A 18 3.92 -3.89 1.64
N LEU A 19 4.85 -3.65 0.71
CA LEU A 19 5.25 -4.56 -0.34
C LEU A 19 6.52 -5.29 0.13
N SER A 20 6.53 -6.64 0.09
CA SER A 20 7.77 -7.34 0.42
C SER A 20 8.86 -6.92 -0.57
N PRO A 21 10.00 -6.38 -0.10
CA PRO A 21 11.09 -5.92 -0.97
C PRO A 21 11.70 -7.05 -1.81
N ARG A 22 11.47 -8.31 -1.42
CA ARG A 22 11.91 -9.50 -2.15
C ARG A 22 10.94 -9.92 -3.28
N GLY A 23 9.84 -9.18 -3.50
CA GLY A 23 8.85 -9.54 -4.52
C GLY A 23 8.11 -10.85 -4.24
N GLU A 24 8.14 -11.32 -2.98
CA GLU A 24 7.58 -12.61 -2.55
C GLU A 24 6.06 -12.67 -2.74
N CYS A 25 5.41 -11.50 -2.79
CA CYS A 25 3.97 -11.39 -2.72
C CYS A 25 3.49 -10.56 -3.89
N ARG A 26 2.93 -11.28 -4.86
CA ARG A 26 2.58 -10.77 -6.20
C ARG A 26 1.11 -10.39 -6.32
N ARG A 27 0.43 -10.12 -5.19
CA ARG A 27 -1.00 -9.79 -5.18
C ARG A 27 -1.20 -8.39 -4.63
N TYR A 28 -1.12 -7.41 -5.52
CA TYR A 28 -1.41 -6.02 -5.21
C TYR A 28 -2.92 -5.83 -5.11
N THR A 29 -3.39 -5.44 -3.93
CA THR A 29 -4.79 -5.11 -3.69
C THR A 29 -4.90 -3.77 -2.98
N LEU A 30 -5.84 -2.94 -3.41
CA LEU A 30 -6.18 -1.72 -2.67
C LEU A 30 -6.87 -2.13 -1.37
N ARG A 31 -6.39 -1.59 -0.26
CA ARG A 31 -6.92 -1.85 1.08
C ARG A 31 -6.97 -0.54 1.86
N TRP A 32 -7.72 -0.53 2.96
CA TRP A 32 -7.84 0.61 3.83
C TRP A 32 -7.15 0.33 5.16
N TYR A 33 -6.45 1.32 5.71
CA TYR A 33 -5.88 1.25 7.05
C TYR A 33 -6.28 2.49 7.85
N TYR A 34 -6.40 2.33 9.16
CA TYR A 34 -6.65 3.46 10.04
C TYR A 34 -5.34 4.16 10.38
N ASN A 35 -5.23 5.44 10.02
CA ASN A 35 -4.12 6.29 10.39
C ASN A 35 -4.44 7.00 11.71
N GLN A 36 -3.87 6.50 12.80
CA GLN A 36 -4.09 7.05 14.15
C GLN A 36 -3.62 8.51 14.31
N ARG A 37 -2.61 8.94 13.54
CA ARG A 37 -2.07 10.31 13.59
C ARG A 37 -3.03 11.32 12.95
N ALA A 38 -3.62 10.94 11.82
CA ALA A 38 -4.59 11.76 11.10
C ALA A 38 -6.05 11.49 11.56
N ALA A 39 -6.24 10.49 12.44
CA ALA A 39 -7.54 10.04 12.94
C ALA A 39 -8.52 9.59 11.84
N GLU A 40 -8.03 9.11 10.71
CA GLU A 40 -8.84 8.80 9.53
C GLU A 40 -8.41 7.51 8.84
N CYS A 41 -9.31 6.92 8.07
CA CYS A 41 -9.04 5.76 7.23
C CYS A 41 -8.47 6.18 5.87
N ARG A 42 -7.27 5.70 5.53
CA ARG A 42 -6.61 6.02 4.27
C ARG A 42 -6.40 4.75 3.41
N PRO A 43 -6.42 4.87 2.08
CA PRO A 43 -6.12 3.76 1.20
C PRO A 43 -4.61 3.47 1.17
N PHE A 44 -4.26 2.20 1.01
CA PHE A 44 -2.88 1.74 0.79
C PHE A 44 -2.87 0.53 -0.14
N VAL A 45 -1.72 0.29 -0.80
CA VAL A 45 -1.52 -0.90 -1.63
C VAL A 45 -0.95 -2.01 -0.76
N TYR A 46 -1.69 -3.11 -0.65
CA TYR A 46 -1.24 -4.30 0.07
C TYR A 46 -0.69 -5.34 -0.92
N GLY A 47 0.56 -5.79 -0.72
CA GLY A 47 1.24 -6.77 -1.57
C GLY A 47 0.73 -8.21 -1.48
N GLY A 48 -0.26 -8.47 -0.62
CA GLY A 48 -0.96 -9.76 -0.59
C GLY A 48 -0.42 -10.78 0.41
N CYS A 49 0.71 -10.51 1.05
CA CYS A 49 1.21 -11.28 2.18
C CYS A 49 1.76 -10.36 3.26
N ARG A 50 1.91 -10.89 4.47
CA ARG A 50 2.43 -10.21 5.67
C ARG A 50 1.80 -8.82 5.87
N GLY A 51 0.77 -8.77 6.69
CA GLY A 51 0.20 -7.51 7.17
C GLY A 51 -0.46 -7.72 8.53
N GLY A 52 -0.50 -6.66 9.33
CA GLY A 52 -1.24 -6.65 10.60
C GLY A 52 -2.76 -6.60 10.39
N THR A 53 -3.50 -6.60 11.50
CA THR A 53 -4.97 -6.53 11.54
C THR A 53 -5.56 -5.18 11.14
N ASN A 54 -4.76 -4.11 11.04
CA ASN A 54 -5.19 -2.78 10.59
C ASN A 54 -5.30 -2.72 9.05
N ARG A 55 -6.19 -3.56 8.48
CA ARG A 55 -6.42 -3.67 7.04
C ARG A 55 -7.87 -4.05 6.76
N PHE A 56 -8.56 -3.22 5.98
CA PHE A 56 -9.97 -3.37 5.65
C PHE A 56 -10.19 -3.37 4.13
N GLU A 57 -11.28 -3.98 3.68
CA GLU A 57 -11.67 -4.00 2.26
C GLU A 57 -12.28 -2.66 1.82
N SER A 58 -12.97 -1.99 2.74
CA SER A 58 -13.76 -0.79 2.48
C SER A 58 -13.38 0.32 3.46
N ARG A 59 -13.59 1.58 3.05
CA ARG A 59 -13.43 2.73 3.93
C ARG A 59 -14.43 2.68 5.07
N GLU A 60 -15.69 2.34 4.78
CA GLU A 60 -16.76 2.26 5.77
C GLU A 60 -16.45 1.24 6.86
N ASP A 61 -15.91 0.07 6.51
CA ASP A 61 -15.52 -0.94 7.49
C ASP A 61 -14.39 -0.46 8.40
N CYS A 62 -13.40 0.24 7.83
CA CYS A 62 -12.34 0.86 8.60
C CYS A 62 -12.88 1.93 9.56
N GLU A 63 -13.75 2.83 9.09
CA GLU A 63 -14.32 3.89 9.91
C GLU A 63 -15.27 3.34 10.97
N ARG A 64 -16.03 2.28 10.65
CA ARG A 64 -16.92 1.60 11.58
C ARG A 64 -16.14 0.94 12.73
N LEU A 65 -15.00 0.33 12.43
CA LEU A 65 -14.19 -0.42 13.41
C LEU A 65 -13.18 0.47 14.17
N CYS A 66 -12.59 1.47 13.51
CA CYS A 66 -11.52 2.30 14.06
C CYS A 66 -11.83 3.79 14.12
N GLY A 67 -12.80 4.27 13.34
CA GLY A 67 -13.21 5.68 13.28
C GLY A 67 -14.08 6.14 14.43
N ARG A 68 -14.53 5.23 15.32
CA ARG A 68 -15.19 5.61 16.57
C ARG A 68 -14.17 6.07 17.60
N ARG A 69 -13.74 7.33 17.49
CA ARG A 69 -13.47 8.13 18.70
C ARG A 69 -14.79 8.76 19.11
N ALA A 70 -15.50 8.08 20.00
CA ALA A 70 -16.39 8.75 20.94
C ALA A 70 -15.60 8.96 22.23
#